data_AF-A0A7V9ZP61-F1
#
_entry.id   AF-A0A7V9ZP61-F1
#
_cell.length_a   1.000
_cell.length_b   1.000
_cell.length_c   1.000
_cell.angle_alpha   90.00
_cell.angle_beta   90.00
_cell.angle_gamma   90.00
#
_symmetry.space_group_name_H-M   'P 1'
#
loop_
_entity.id
_entity.type
_entity.pdbx_description
1 polymer ?
#
loop_
_entity_poly.entity_id
_entity_poly.type
_entity_poly.pdbx_seq_one_letter_code
_entity_poly.pdbx_strand_id
1 'polypeptide(L)'
;MKIKIRFIVATLTIASILLLTISQSALAAPVALRVAGMWRSGDGSKQVLVGGLPTSEFIAKRNQLSQQGLAISSIAVYRANGQDNFIAVFEPTPNNKTVTNLLAGTWEQFAAKDKEMFDKGFRLADIALSMDPKNARKVLYTGIWKGGLGNGAQWTDPAMSWEDFLAKAKERFNAGLRPVSMASIAVLDNVQEGSFKSLFTATWRNGLGNGALYFIPPSEGQAYTPALMKHFNDGLRTVAFNTYTVNGQKPMYVGVVSGGLGTPGEWSSPSMKWDEFVAEHNKRVSQGFRLMDVSAYMQFTKID
;
A
#
# COMPACT_ATOMS: atom_id res chain seq x y z
N MET A 1 -59.91 -34.01 -46.07
CA MET A 1 -59.47 -32.65 -46.49
C MET A 1 -58.69 -32.03 -45.34
N LYS A 2 -57.35 -32.04 -45.38
CA LYS A 2 -56.49 -31.48 -44.31
C LYS A 2 -55.92 -30.14 -44.78
N ILE A 3 -56.39 -29.05 -44.16
CA ILE A 3 -55.92 -27.68 -44.41
C ILE A 3 -54.60 -27.48 -43.66
N LYS A 4 -53.51 -27.22 -44.39
CA LYS A 4 -52.23 -26.80 -43.82
C LYS A 4 -52.31 -25.30 -43.48
N ILE A 5 -52.34 -24.98 -42.19
CA ILE A 5 -52.17 -23.61 -41.69
C ILE A 5 -50.65 -23.35 -41.59
N ARG A 6 -50.14 -22.42 -42.40
CA ARG A 6 -48.77 -21.87 -42.25
C ARG A 6 -48.85 -20.69 -41.27
N PHE A 7 -48.13 -20.77 -40.15
CA PHE A 7 -47.86 -19.59 -39.34
C PHE A 7 -46.59 -18.90 -39.87
N ILE A 8 -46.76 -17.64 -40.27
CA ILE A 8 -45.67 -16.69 -40.49
C ILE A 8 -45.26 -16.23 -39.10
N VAL A 9 -44.05 -16.59 -38.66
CA VAL A 9 -43.40 -15.96 -37.51
C VAL A 9 -42.35 -15.01 -38.05
N ALA A 10 -42.55 -13.74 -37.75
CA ALA A 10 -41.65 -12.65 -38.11
C ALA A 10 -40.23 -12.94 -37.60
N THR A 11 -39.26 -12.76 -38.49
CA THR A 11 -37.83 -12.69 -38.16
C THR A 11 -37.57 -11.52 -37.22
N LEU A 12 -37.48 -11.81 -35.91
CA LEU A 12 -36.71 -10.96 -35.00
C LEU A 12 -35.23 -11.35 -35.17
N THR A 13 -34.42 -10.40 -35.62
CA THR A 13 -32.96 -10.52 -35.65
C THR A 13 -32.46 -10.76 -34.24
N ILE A 14 -31.96 -11.97 -33.99
CA ILE A 14 -31.26 -12.34 -32.76
C ILE A 14 -29.88 -11.67 -32.80
N ALA A 15 -29.86 -10.40 -32.44
CA ALA A 15 -28.67 -9.68 -32.03
C ALA A 15 -28.70 -9.57 -30.50
N SER A 16 -28.59 -10.70 -29.81
CA SER A 16 -28.41 -10.74 -28.36
C SER A 16 -28.00 -12.15 -27.93
N ILE A 17 -27.06 -12.20 -26.99
CA ILE A 17 -26.53 -13.41 -26.35
C ILE A 17 -25.42 -14.10 -27.17
N LEU A 18 -24.47 -13.30 -27.65
CA LEU A 18 -23.08 -13.68 -27.41
C LEU A 18 -22.84 -13.45 -25.92
N LEU A 19 -23.16 -14.46 -25.11
CA LEU A 19 -22.69 -14.56 -23.74
C LEU A 19 -21.17 -14.74 -23.86
N LEU A 20 -20.48 -13.62 -24.05
CA LEU A 20 -19.05 -13.51 -23.91
C LEU A 20 -18.81 -13.85 -22.44
N THR A 21 -18.59 -15.13 -22.17
CA THR A 21 -17.69 -15.55 -21.10
C THR A 21 -16.38 -14.90 -21.46
N ILE A 22 -16.24 -13.62 -21.10
CA ILE A 22 -14.96 -13.00 -20.86
C ILE A 22 -14.44 -13.82 -19.68
N SER A 23 -13.74 -14.89 -20.01
CA SER A 23 -12.78 -15.55 -19.15
C SER A 23 -12.12 -14.47 -18.33
N GLN A 24 -12.10 -14.64 -17.00
CA GLN A 24 -11.16 -13.98 -16.09
C GLN A 24 -9.97 -13.44 -16.87
N SER A 25 -9.98 -12.14 -17.16
CA SER A 25 -9.03 -11.54 -18.08
C SER A 25 -7.64 -11.65 -17.45
N ALA A 26 -6.87 -12.61 -17.96
CA ALA A 26 -5.44 -12.67 -18.16
C ALA A 26 -4.54 -12.12 -17.03
N LEU A 27 -4.70 -12.63 -15.81
CA LEU A 27 -3.58 -12.69 -14.87
C LEU A 27 -3.23 -14.17 -14.67
N ALA A 28 -1.94 -14.51 -14.81
CA ALA A 28 -1.45 -15.84 -14.50
C ALA A 28 -1.79 -16.21 -13.04
N ALA A 29 -1.64 -17.47 -12.64
CA ALA A 29 -1.67 -17.79 -11.21
C ALA A 29 -0.59 -16.97 -10.47
N PRO A 30 -0.87 -16.41 -9.28
CA PRO A 30 0.16 -15.72 -8.51
C PRO A 30 1.29 -16.70 -8.19
N VAL A 31 2.52 -16.30 -8.50
CA VAL A 31 3.68 -17.20 -8.48
C VAL A 31 4.50 -17.02 -7.22
N ALA A 32 4.63 -15.78 -6.74
CA ALA A 32 5.41 -15.49 -5.54
C ALA A 32 4.97 -14.21 -4.84
N LEU A 33 4.87 -14.25 -3.51
CA LEU A 33 4.88 -13.07 -2.67
C LEU A 33 6.25 -12.40 -2.75
N ARG A 34 6.24 -11.08 -2.95
CA ARG A 34 7.42 -10.23 -2.92
C ARG A 34 7.28 -9.16 -1.85
N VAL A 35 8.31 -8.99 -1.05
CA VAL A 35 8.33 -8.06 0.08
C VAL A 35 9.59 -7.22 0.01
N ALA A 36 9.44 -5.92 0.23
CA ALA A 36 10.55 -5.00 0.41
C ALA A 36 10.36 -4.21 1.71
N GLY A 37 11.47 -3.70 2.25
CA GLY A 37 11.45 -2.95 3.50
C GLY A 37 12.41 -1.77 3.46
N MET A 38 12.14 -0.82 4.36
CA MET A 38 13.05 0.26 4.69
C MET A 38 13.41 0.17 6.17
N TRP A 39 14.70 0.22 6.46
CA TRP A 39 15.24 0.20 7.81
C TRP A 39 15.93 1.51 8.10
N ARG A 40 15.90 1.92 9.37
CA ARG A 40 16.64 3.07 9.90
C ARG A 40 17.38 2.65 11.15
N SER A 41 18.53 3.28 11.42
CA SER A 41 19.26 3.19 12.69
C SER A 41 18.30 3.26 13.87
N GLY A 42 18.34 2.27 14.75
CA GLY A 42 17.47 2.14 15.91
C GLY A 42 17.33 0.70 16.39
N ASP A 43 16.83 0.53 17.60
CA ASP A 43 16.68 -0.80 18.21
C ASP A 43 15.43 -1.52 17.68
N GLY A 44 15.65 -2.42 16.71
CA GLY A 44 14.61 -3.29 16.18
C GLY A 44 14.41 -4.59 16.97
N SER A 45 15.16 -4.83 18.06
CA SER A 45 15.16 -6.13 18.77
C SER A 45 13.81 -6.54 19.37
N LYS A 46 12.92 -5.57 19.58
CA LYS A 46 11.57 -5.77 20.11
C LYS A 46 10.49 -5.79 19.04
N GLN A 47 10.86 -5.68 17.75
CA GLN A 47 9.91 -5.77 16.66
C GLN A 47 9.41 -7.20 16.50
N VAL A 48 8.11 -7.35 16.26
CA VAL A 48 7.53 -8.62 15.85
C VAL A 48 7.01 -8.47 14.43
N LEU A 49 7.61 -9.23 13.51
CA LEU A 49 7.20 -9.28 12.12
C LEU A 49 6.15 -10.40 11.94
N VAL A 50 4.97 -10.03 11.45
CA VAL A 50 3.89 -10.96 11.12
C VAL A 50 3.68 -10.95 9.61
N GLY A 51 3.64 -12.10 8.96
CA GLY A 51 3.60 -12.19 7.50
C GLY A 51 2.46 -13.02 6.95
N GLY A 52 1.91 -12.54 5.84
CA GLY A 52 1.08 -13.28 4.90
C GLY A 52 -0.19 -13.91 5.44
N LEU A 53 -0.78 -13.31 6.47
CA LEU A 53 -2.01 -13.83 7.07
C LEU A 53 -3.25 -13.28 6.35
N PRO A 54 -4.26 -14.13 6.06
CA PRO A 54 -5.56 -13.64 5.60
C PRO A 54 -6.26 -12.84 6.70
N THR A 55 -7.28 -12.05 6.33
CA THR A 55 -7.94 -11.08 7.23
C THR A 55 -8.32 -11.63 8.62
N SER A 56 -8.96 -12.80 8.70
CA SER A 56 -9.42 -13.38 9.98
C SER A 56 -8.26 -13.76 10.89
N GLU A 57 -7.25 -14.42 10.34
CA GLU A 57 -6.04 -14.84 11.06
C GLU A 57 -5.19 -13.63 11.47
N PHE A 58 -5.09 -12.63 10.59
CA PHE A 58 -4.40 -11.37 10.90
C PHE A 58 -5.07 -10.65 12.07
N ILE A 59 -6.41 -10.57 12.09
CA ILE A 59 -7.18 -9.98 13.20
C ILE A 59 -6.90 -10.73 14.51
N ALA A 60 -6.93 -12.07 14.49
CA ALA A 60 -6.64 -12.88 15.67
C ALA A 60 -5.20 -12.64 16.17
N LYS A 61 -4.22 -12.66 15.27
CA LYS A 61 -2.80 -12.46 15.61
C LYS A 61 -2.54 -11.05 16.14
N ARG A 62 -3.11 -10.03 15.50
CA ARG A 62 -3.05 -8.64 15.98
C ARG A 62 -3.61 -8.53 17.40
N ASN A 63 -4.80 -9.09 17.65
CA ASN A 63 -5.43 -9.02 18.98
C ASN A 63 -4.55 -9.69 20.05
N GLN A 64 -3.95 -10.84 19.73
CA GLN A 64 -2.98 -11.52 20.60
C GLN A 64 -1.78 -10.62 20.92
N LEU A 65 -1.17 -9.99 19.90
CA LEU A 65 0.00 -9.12 20.10
C LEU A 65 -0.36 -7.82 20.84
N SER A 66 -1.56 -7.27 20.62
CA SER A 66 -2.06 -6.11 21.38
C SER A 66 -2.22 -6.41 22.87
N GLN A 67 -2.65 -7.62 23.25
CA GLN A 67 -2.67 -8.05 24.66
C GLN A 67 -1.26 -8.15 25.27
N GLN A 68 -0.23 -8.29 24.44
CA GLN A 68 1.18 -8.30 24.84
C GLN A 68 1.82 -6.90 24.83
N GLY A 69 1.04 -5.83 24.64
CA GLY A 69 1.53 -4.45 24.61
C GLY A 69 2.23 -4.04 23.30
N LEU A 70 2.03 -4.82 22.22
CA LEU A 70 2.56 -4.53 20.90
C LEU A 70 1.49 -3.89 20.01
N ALA A 71 1.89 -2.99 19.11
CA ALA A 71 0.99 -2.44 18.12
C ALA A 71 1.65 -2.25 16.77
N ILE A 72 0.80 -2.25 15.73
CA ILE A 72 1.24 -2.13 14.33
C ILE A 72 1.97 -0.79 14.14
N SER A 73 3.19 -0.83 13.62
CA SER A 73 3.98 0.34 13.21
C SER A 73 3.98 0.55 11.70
N SER A 74 3.91 -0.52 10.92
CA SER A 74 3.77 -0.48 9.46
C SER A 74 2.99 -1.71 8.98
N ILE A 75 2.23 -1.56 7.90
CA ILE A 75 1.39 -2.61 7.31
C ILE A 75 1.48 -2.61 5.78
N ALA A 76 1.60 -3.79 5.21
CA ALA A 76 1.41 -4.03 3.78
C ALA A 76 0.21 -4.93 3.55
N VAL A 77 -0.50 -4.70 2.44
CA VAL A 77 -1.62 -5.51 2.00
C VAL A 77 -1.37 -5.97 0.58
N TYR A 78 -1.59 -7.24 0.31
CA TYR A 78 -1.57 -7.79 -1.04
C TYR A 78 -2.71 -8.78 -1.20
N ARG A 79 -3.17 -8.98 -2.43
CA ARG A 79 -4.22 -9.96 -2.72
C ARG A 79 -3.61 -11.26 -3.23
N ALA A 80 -3.94 -12.36 -2.58
CA ALA A 80 -3.64 -13.71 -3.03
C ALA A 80 -4.90 -14.58 -2.85
N ASN A 81 -5.15 -15.49 -3.79
CA ASN A 81 -6.28 -16.42 -3.75
C ASN A 81 -7.65 -15.72 -3.53
N GLY A 82 -7.84 -14.54 -4.13
CA GLY A 82 -9.07 -13.76 -4.00
C GLY A 82 -9.29 -13.07 -2.65
N GLN A 83 -8.31 -13.10 -1.74
CA GLN A 83 -8.42 -12.53 -0.39
C GLN A 83 -7.26 -11.58 -0.07
N ASP A 84 -7.51 -10.61 0.81
CA ASP A 84 -6.46 -9.76 1.34
C ASP A 84 -5.61 -10.51 2.36
N ASN A 85 -4.30 -10.36 2.19
CA ASN A 85 -3.27 -10.90 3.06
C ASN A 85 -2.43 -9.74 3.59
N PHE A 86 -2.02 -9.87 4.84
CA PHE A 86 -1.40 -8.79 5.59
C PHE A 86 0.00 -9.18 6.04
N ILE A 87 0.94 -8.26 5.83
CA ILE A 87 2.23 -8.25 6.51
C ILE A 87 2.23 -7.03 7.42
N ALA A 88 2.66 -7.19 8.66
CA ALA A 88 2.74 -6.07 9.58
C ALA A 88 3.96 -6.16 10.48
N VAL A 89 4.49 -5.00 10.80
CA VAL A 89 5.51 -4.80 11.82
C VAL A 89 4.80 -4.36 13.09
N PHE A 90 5.07 -5.05 14.20
CA PHE A 90 4.58 -4.69 15.51
C PHE A 90 5.73 -4.18 16.37
N GLU A 91 5.51 -3.11 17.12
CA GLU A 91 6.48 -2.53 18.05
C GLU A 91 5.87 -2.42 19.45
N PRO A 92 6.69 -2.47 20.52
CA PRO A 92 6.23 -2.11 21.85
C PRO A 92 5.63 -0.72 21.82
N THR A 93 4.46 -0.58 22.41
CA THR A 93 3.79 0.72 22.47
C THR A 93 4.01 1.31 23.85
N PRO A 94 5.06 2.13 24.07
CA PRO A 94 5.17 2.86 25.31
C PRO A 94 3.91 3.75 25.42
N ASN A 95 3.20 3.62 26.53
CA ASN A 95 2.10 4.50 26.96
C ASN A 95 0.67 4.16 26.49
N ASN A 96 0.28 2.89 26.30
CA ASN A 96 -1.12 2.53 26.03
C ASN A 96 -1.76 3.31 24.85
N LYS A 97 -0.97 3.68 23.83
CA LYS A 97 -1.52 4.34 22.65
C LYS A 97 -2.37 3.34 21.90
N THR A 98 -3.68 3.42 22.09
CA THR A 98 -4.64 2.56 21.39
C THR A 98 -4.36 2.64 19.90
N VAL A 99 -4.33 1.47 19.27
CA VAL A 99 -4.26 1.34 17.82
C VAL A 99 -5.57 0.79 17.33
N THR A 100 -6.12 1.46 16.33
CA THR A 100 -7.35 1.05 15.66
C THR A 100 -7.09 1.07 14.17
N ASN A 101 -7.86 0.26 13.44
CA ASN A 101 -7.60 0.04 12.04
C ASN A 101 -8.89 -0.18 11.25
N LEU A 102 -8.78 0.09 9.96
CA LEU A 102 -9.72 -0.27 8.93
C LEU A 102 -8.96 -1.21 8.01
N LEU A 103 -9.51 -2.38 7.75
CA LEU A 103 -8.94 -3.33 6.81
C LEU A 103 -9.81 -3.30 5.55
N ALA A 104 -9.24 -2.79 4.46
CA ALA A 104 -9.82 -2.77 3.11
C ALA A 104 -11.25 -2.16 3.00
N GLY A 105 -11.34 -0.83 3.03
CA GLY A 105 -12.58 -0.08 2.73
C GLY A 105 -12.51 0.74 1.44
N THR A 106 -13.65 1.15 0.87
CA THR A 106 -13.68 2.15 -0.19
C THR A 106 -13.14 3.50 0.31
N TRP A 107 -12.89 4.45 -0.60
CA TRP A 107 -12.47 5.79 -0.20
C TRP A 107 -13.47 6.44 0.77
N GLU A 108 -14.77 6.30 0.52
CA GLU A 108 -15.81 6.90 1.36
C GLU A 108 -15.80 6.31 2.77
N GLN A 109 -15.64 4.99 2.87
CA GLN A 109 -15.51 4.28 4.15
C GLN A 109 -14.23 4.69 4.89
N PHE A 110 -13.11 4.78 4.16
CA PHE A 110 -11.84 5.24 4.71
C PHE A 110 -11.92 6.68 5.20
N ALA A 111 -12.41 7.60 4.39
CA ALA A 111 -12.51 9.02 4.74
C ALA A 111 -13.44 9.25 5.94
N ALA A 112 -14.56 8.53 6.01
CA ALA A 112 -15.44 8.54 7.17
C ALA A 112 -14.72 8.04 8.43
N LYS A 113 -13.95 6.94 8.31
CA LYS A 113 -13.18 6.39 9.42
C LYS A 113 -12.03 7.31 9.84
N ASP A 114 -11.28 7.87 8.89
CA ASP A 114 -10.18 8.81 9.15
C ASP A 114 -10.69 10.04 9.89
N LYS A 115 -11.84 10.58 9.49
CA LYS A 115 -12.52 11.65 10.22
C LYS A 115 -12.94 11.23 11.63
N GLU A 116 -13.62 10.09 11.78
CA GLU A 116 -14.02 9.57 13.10
C GLU A 116 -12.82 9.45 14.05
N MET A 117 -11.70 8.95 13.54
CA MET A 117 -10.48 8.77 14.32
C MET A 117 -9.80 10.10 14.64
N PHE A 118 -9.76 11.03 13.68
CA PHE A 118 -9.25 12.38 13.88
C PHE A 118 -10.02 13.11 15.00
N ASP A 119 -11.35 13.05 14.97
CA ASP A 119 -12.25 13.67 15.95
C ASP A 119 -12.06 13.04 17.36
N LYS A 120 -11.65 11.76 17.42
CA LYS A 120 -11.30 11.06 18.67
C LYS A 120 -9.86 11.29 19.14
N GLY A 121 -9.10 12.18 18.49
CA GLY A 121 -7.71 12.48 18.84
C GLY A 121 -6.68 11.45 18.37
N PHE A 122 -7.08 10.51 17.51
CA PHE A 122 -6.16 9.61 16.84
C PHE A 122 -5.61 10.26 15.57
N ARG A 123 -4.48 9.77 15.08
CA ARG A 123 -3.87 10.21 13.82
C ARG A 123 -3.44 8.99 13.02
N LEU A 124 -3.48 9.10 11.70
CA LEU A 124 -3.04 8.02 10.83
C LEU A 124 -1.52 7.87 10.95
N ALA A 125 -1.10 6.66 11.28
CA ALA A 125 0.30 6.27 11.36
C ALA A 125 0.76 5.60 10.07
N ASP A 126 -0.12 4.83 9.43
CA ASP A 126 0.21 4.16 8.18
C ASP A 126 -1.02 3.92 7.30
N ILE A 127 -0.79 3.83 5.98
CA ILE A 127 -1.81 3.57 4.96
C ILE A 127 -1.30 2.52 3.97
N ALA A 128 -2.16 1.63 3.54
CA ALA A 128 -1.87 0.65 2.50
C ALA A 128 -3.04 0.54 1.52
N LEU A 129 -2.74 0.17 0.28
CA LEU A 129 -3.73 -0.02 -0.78
C LEU A 129 -3.79 -1.48 -1.21
N SER A 130 -5.00 -1.93 -1.55
CA SER A 130 -5.24 -3.20 -2.25
C SER A 130 -6.23 -2.95 -3.38
N MET A 131 -6.28 -3.83 -4.39
CA MET A 131 -7.33 -3.74 -5.42
C MET A 131 -8.71 -4.00 -4.79
N ASP A 132 -9.80 -3.66 -5.45
CA ASP A 132 -11.15 -4.14 -5.10
C ASP A 132 -11.39 -5.49 -5.80
N PRO A 133 -11.77 -6.58 -5.07
CA PRO A 133 -11.98 -7.88 -5.68
C PRO A 133 -13.17 -7.91 -6.65
N LYS A 134 -14.11 -6.96 -6.52
CA LYS A 134 -15.27 -6.83 -7.39
C LYS A 134 -15.00 -5.92 -8.59
N ASN A 135 -13.94 -5.12 -8.55
CA ASN A 135 -13.58 -4.19 -9.59
C ASN A 135 -12.08 -3.89 -9.57
N ALA A 136 -11.31 -4.57 -10.42
CA ALA A 136 -9.85 -4.42 -10.51
C ALA A 136 -9.36 -3.02 -10.93
N ARG A 137 -10.27 -2.09 -11.26
CA ARG A 137 -9.98 -0.67 -11.54
C ARG A 137 -10.11 0.21 -10.30
N LYS A 138 -10.66 -0.31 -9.21
CA LYS A 138 -10.86 0.39 -7.94
C LYS A 138 -9.87 -0.09 -6.89
N VAL A 139 -9.62 0.78 -5.93
CA VAL A 139 -8.74 0.54 -4.78
C VAL A 139 -9.55 0.48 -3.50
N LEU A 140 -9.07 -0.33 -2.57
CA LEU A 140 -9.46 -0.34 -1.17
C LEU A 140 -8.31 0.18 -0.31
N TYR A 141 -8.65 0.82 0.79
CA TYR A 141 -7.73 1.46 1.70
C TYR A 141 -7.71 0.72 3.03
N THR A 142 -6.51 0.49 3.53
CA THR A 142 -6.23 0.02 4.88
C THR A 142 -5.54 1.14 5.64
N GLY A 143 -6.00 1.44 6.84
CA GLY A 143 -5.46 2.53 7.67
C GLY A 143 -5.15 2.05 9.07
N ILE A 144 -4.04 2.53 9.63
CA ILE A 144 -3.62 2.33 11.02
C ILE A 144 -3.64 3.68 11.72
N TRP A 145 -4.44 3.84 12.77
CA TRP A 145 -4.49 5.06 13.57
C TRP A 145 -3.91 4.85 14.96
N LYS A 146 -3.15 5.84 15.44
CA LYS A 146 -2.52 5.84 16.77
C LYS A 146 -2.89 7.10 17.54
N GLY A 147 -3.15 6.93 18.84
CA GLY A 147 -3.27 8.06 19.76
C GLY A 147 -1.92 8.74 20.03
N GLY A 148 -1.94 10.00 20.47
CA GLY A 148 -0.75 10.69 20.95
C GLY A 148 0.32 10.96 19.89
N LEU A 149 -0.07 11.19 18.63
CA LEU A 149 0.79 11.67 17.55
C LEU A 149 0.65 13.19 17.30
N GLY A 150 0.10 13.91 18.28
CA GLY A 150 -0.12 15.35 18.24
C GLY A 150 -1.54 15.77 17.88
N ASN A 151 -1.81 17.06 18.07
CA ASN A 151 -3.14 17.66 17.89
C ASN A 151 -3.25 18.48 16.60
N GLY A 152 -2.21 18.42 15.78
CA GLY A 152 -2.12 19.10 14.49
C GLY A 152 -3.17 18.64 13.49
N ALA A 153 -3.39 19.46 12.47
CA ALA A 153 -4.30 19.14 11.39
C ALA A 153 -3.72 18.03 10.49
N GLN A 154 -4.59 17.17 9.99
CA GLN A 154 -4.25 16.01 9.16
C GLN A 154 -5.19 15.94 7.96
N TRP A 155 -4.65 15.59 6.80
CA TRP A 155 -5.43 15.34 5.60
C TRP A 155 -4.89 14.11 4.88
N THR A 156 -5.78 13.25 4.42
CA THR A 156 -5.47 12.16 3.50
C THR A 156 -6.12 12.45 2.17
N ASP A 157 -5.38 12.23 1.08
CA ASP A 157 -5.91 12.40 -0.28
C ASP A 157 -6.31 11.05 -0.88
N PRO A 158 -7.36 10.97 -1.73
CA PRO A 158 -7.67 9.73 -2.44
C PRO A 158 -6.52 9.33 -3.37
N ALA A 159 -6.43 8.04 -3.70
CA ALA A 159 -5.43 7.53 -4.63
C ALA A 159 -5.64 8.13 -6.03
N MET A 160 -4.57 8.69 -6.61
CA MET A 160 -4.61 9.43 -7.88
C MET A 160 -3.40 9.13 -8.75
N SER A 161 -3.37 9.66 -9.98
CA SER A 161 -2.22 9.55 -10.89
C SER A 161 -0.96 10.18 -10.29
N TRP A 162 0.22 9.88 -10.85
CA TRP A 162 1.46 10.49 -10.37
C TRP A 162 1.47 12.01 -10.57
N GLU A 163 0.98 12.49 -11.71
CA GLU A 163 0.91 13.91 -12.02
C GLU A 163 -0.03 14.65 -11.05
N ASP A 164 -1.23 14.10 -10.81
CA ASP A 164 -2.19 14.67 -9.86
C ASP A 164 -1.63 14.62 -8.44
N PHE A 165 -0.96 13.53 -8.08
CA PHE A 165 -0.34 13.37 -6.78
C PHE A 165 0.74 14.42 -6.54
N LEU A 166 1.60 14.70 -7.53
CA LEU A 166 2.60 15.77 -7.42
C LEU A 166 1.97 17.17 -7.33
N ALA A 167 0.89 17.41 -8.07
CA ALA A 167 0.15 18.67 -7.98
C ALA A 167 -0.43 18.87 -6.58
N LYS A 168 -1.07 17.83 -6.02
CA LYS A 168 -1.59 17.85 -4.65
C LYS A 168 -0.49 17.93 -3.61
N ALA A 169 0.62 17.21 -3.80
CA ALA A 169 1.78 17.27 -2.92
C ALA A 169 2.34 18.69 -2.81
N LYS A 170 2.41 19.41 -3.94
CA LYS A 170 2.82 20.82 -3.98
C LYS A 170 1.85 21.72 -3.23
N GLU A 171 0.54 21.54 -3.40
CA GLU A 171 -0.50 22.25 -2.64
C GLU A 171 -0.33 22.04 -1.13
N ARG A 172 -0.20 20.78 -0.70
CA ARG A 172 -0.02 20.39 0.71
C ARG A 172 1.27 20.97 1.30
N PHE A 173 2.38 20.90 0.56
CA PHE A 173 3.66 21.47 0.97
C PHE A 173 3.58 22.99 1.15
N ASN A 174 2.94 23.69 0.21
CA ASN A 174 2.73 25.14 0.28
C ASN A 174 1.83 25.54 1.45
N ALA A 175 0.92 24.65 1.87
CA ALA A 175 0.12 24.80 3.08
C ALA A 175 0.87 24.46 4.39
N GLY A 176 2.18 24.21 4.33
CA GLY A 176 3.01 23.89 5.49
C GLY A 176 2.84 22.45 6.01
N LEU A 177 2.24 21.56 5.22
CA LEU A 177 2.07 20.16 5.58
C LEU A 177 3.28 19.32 5.14
N ARG A 178 3.49 18.20 5.82
CA ARG A 178 4.49 17.18 5.47
C ARG A 178 3.84 15.81 5.46
N PRO A 179 4.22 14.92 4.53
CA PRO A 179 3.68 13.58 4.49
C PRO A 179 4.16 12.78 5.71
N VAL A 180 3.34 11.84 6.16
CA VAL A 180 3.63 10.93 7.27
C VAL A 180 3.56 9.46 6.87
N SER A 181 2.82 9.16 5.81
CA SER A 181 2.74 7.84 5.17
C SER A 181 2.30 8.06 3.73
N MET A 182 2.65 7.10 2.87
CA MET A 182 2.35 7.05 1.45
C MET A 182 2.03 5.60 1.09
N ALA A 183 1.08 5.41 0.18
CA ALA A 183 0.81 4.11 -0.41
C ALA A 183 0.71 4.21 -1.93
N SER A 184 1.00 3.09 -2.59
CA SER A 184 0.93 2.98 -4.05
C SER A 184 0.38 1.61 -4.46
N ILE A 185 -0.21 1.57 -5.65
CA ILE A 185 -0.74 0.34 -6.24
C ILE A 185 -0.87 0.50 -7.75
N ALA A 186 -0.79 -0.60 -8.51
CA ALA A 186 -1.24 -0.62 -9.89
C ALA A 186 -2.64 -1.25 -9.99
N VAL A 187 -3.53 -0.62 -10.75
CA VAL A 187 -4.88 -1.11 -11.05
C VAL A 187 -5.07 -1.23 -12.55
N LEU A 188 -6.06 -2.02 -12.96
CA LEU A 188 -6.46 -2.10 -14.36
C LEU A 188 -7.00 -0.74 -14.82
N ASP A 189 -6.53 -0.24 -15.96
CA ASP A 189 -6.99 1.01 -16.53
C ASP A 189 -8.01 0.77 -17.65
N ASN A 190 -7.56 0.10 -18.72
CA ASN A 190 -8.38 -0.36 -19.83
C ASN A 190 -8.42 -1.90 -19.87
N VAL A 191 -9.64 -2.45 -19.72
CA VAL A 191 -9.89 -3.90 -19.72
C VAL A 191 -9.56 -4.53 -21.07
N GLN A 192 -9.85 -3.85 -22.17
CA GLN A 192 -9.67 -4.39 -23.52
C GLN A 192 -8.18 -4.49 -23.90
N GLU A 193 -7.38 -3.55 -23.41
CA GLU A 193 -5.95 -3.47 -23.70
C GLU A 193 -5.09 -4.20 -22.65
N GLY A 194 -5.70 -4.61 -21.53
CA GLY A 194 -4.94 -5.14 -20.38
C GLY A 194 -3.95 -4.13 -19.80
N SER A 195 -4.21 -2.83 -19.97
CA SER A 195 -3.30 -1.77 -19.54
C SER A 195 -3.51 -1.45 -18.06
N PHE A 196 -2.43 -1.07 -17.38
CA PHE A 196 -2.43 -0.76 -15.95
C PHE A 196 -1.99 0.67 -15.71
N LYS A 197 -2.58 1.30 -14.69
CA LYS A 197 -2.12 2.59 -14.18
C LYS A 197 -1.68 2.49 -12.73
N SER A 198 -0.68 3.28 -12.38
CA SER A 198 -0.22 3.41 -10.99
C SER A 198 -1.02 4.51 -10.28
N LEU A 199 -1.43 4.24 -9.05
CA LEU A 199 -2.13 5.18 -8.19
C LEU A 199 -1.37 5.39 -6.89
N PHE A 200 -1.43 6.61 -6.37
CA PHE A 200 -0.67 7.07 -5.21
C PHE A 200 -1.56 7.87 -4.26
N THR A 201 -1.40 7.65 -2.96
CA THR A 201 -2.05 8.41 -1.87
C THR A 201 -1.01 8.76 -0.82
N ALA A 202 -1.24 9.84 -0.09
CA ALA A 202 -0.46 10.16 1.09
C ALA A 202 -1.35 10.81 2.15
N THR A 203 -0.88 10.69 3.39
CA THR A 203 -1.42 11.44 4.52
C THR A 203 -0.43 12.50 4.93
N TRP A 204 -0.96 13.69 5.20
CA TRP A 204 -0.21 14.92 5.45
C TRP A 204 -0.55 15.46 6.83
N ARG A 205 0.44 16.00 7.52
CA ARG A 205 0.29 16.60 8.85
C ARG A 205 1.07 17.91 8.95
N ASN A 206 0.55 18.86 9.72
CA ASN A 206 1.29 20.07 10.06
C ASN A 206 2.26 19.81 11.24
N GLY A 207 3.13 20.78 11.52
CA GLY A 207 4.00 20.74 12.72
C GLY A 207 5.16 19.76 12.66
N LEU A 208 5.50 19.24 11.48
CA LEU A 208 6.64 18.32 11.27
C LEU A 208 7.90 19.03 10.78
N GLY A 209 7.90 20.37 10.84
CA GLY A 209 9.01 21.21 10.43
C GLY A 209 8.99 21.63 8.96
N ASN A 210 9.98 22.46 8.60
CA ASN A 210 10.09 23.10 7.30
C ASN A 210 11.15 22.46 6.39
N GLY A 211 11.58 21.24 6.72
CA GLY A 211 12.60 20.51 5.96
C GLY A 211 12.22 20.36 4.48
N ALA A 212 13.25 20.24 3.64
CA ALA A 212 13.08 19.95 2.23
C ALA A 212 12.30 18.64 2.04
N LEU A 213 11.59 18.52 0.92
CA LEU A 213 10.71 17.39 0.62
C LEU A 213 10.91 16.99 -0.84
N TYR A 214 11.21 15.72 -1.08
CA TYR A 214 11.40 15.19 -2.44
C TYR A 214 10.63 13.88 -2.60
N PHE A 215 9.90 13.80 -3.71
CA PHE A 215 9.21 12.60 -4.16
C PHE A 215 10.09 11.91 -5.20
N ILE A 216 10.51 10.69 -4.91
CA ILE A 216 11.28 9.86 -5.83
C ILE A 216 10.25 9.19 -6.75
N PRO A 217 10.32 9.43 -8.08
CA PRO A 217 9.31 8.92 -9.00
C PRO A 217 9.29 7.39 -9.05
N PRO A 218 8.11 6.80 -9.37
CA PRO A 218 7.98 5.37 -9.54
C PRO A 218 8.96 4.87 -10.58
N SER A 219 9.87 3.99 -10.17
CA SER A 219 10.93 3.45 -11.02
C SER A 219 11.27 2.02 -10.65
N GLU A 220 11.87 1.28 -11.57
CA GLU A 220 12.38 -0.06 -11.26
C GLU A 220 13.58 0.01 -10.30
N GLY A 221 13.84 -1.06 -9.56
CA GLY A 221 14.82 -1.06 -8.46
C GLY A 221 16.23 -0.61 -8.84
N GLN A 222 16.66 -0.91 -10.08
CA GLN A 222 17.97 -0.49 -10.61
C GLN A 222 18.10 1.03 -10.75
N ALA A 223 17.00 1.74 -11.03
CA ALA A 223 16.96 3.20 -11.11
C ALA A 223 16.60 3.86 -9.77
N TYR A 224 15.75 3.21 -8.98
CA TYR A 224 15.30 3.74 -7.68
C TYR A 224 16.44 3.86 -6.67
N THR A 225 17.26 2.82 -6.53
CA THR A 225 18.30 2.77 -5.48
C THR A 225 19.32 3.92 -5.63
N PRO A 226 19.89 4.19 -6.81
CA PRO A 226 20.77 5.35 -7.00
C PRO A 226 20.08 6.69 -6.71
N ALA A 227 18.81 6.85 -7.09
CA ALA A 227 18.05 8.08 -6.82
C ALA A 227 17.86 8.31 -5.31
N LEU A 228 17.49 7.26 -4.58
CA LEU A 228 17.38 7.30 -3.12
C LEU A 228 18.72 7.65 -2.45
N MET A 229 19.80 6.99 -2.86
CA MET A 229 21.14 7.23 -2.30
C MET A 229 21.63 8.66 -2.54
N LYS A 230 21.30 9.26 -3.69
CA LYS A 230 21.59 10.67 -3.94
C LYS A 230 20.95 11.56 -2.86
N HIS A 231 19.68 11.34 -2.53
CA HIS A 231 19.00 12.12 -1.52
C HIS A 231 19.54 11.89 -0.10
N PHE A 232 20.01 10.67 0.20
CA PHE A 232 20.67 10.41 1.48
C PHE A 232 21.96 11.22 1.64
N ASN A 233 22.73 11.36 0.55
CA ASN A 233 23.92 12.22 0.50
C ASN A 233 23.58 13.71 0.65
N ASP A 234 22.39 14.11 0.19
CA ASP A 234 21.84 15.48 0.39
C ASP A 234 21.29 15.69 1.82
N GLY A 235 21.46 14.72 2.74
CA GLY A 235 21.01 14.80 4.13
C GLY A 235 19.52 14.53 4.34
N LEU A 236 18.82 14.04 3.32
CA LEU A 236 17.39 13.71 3.37
C LEU A 236 17.19 12.27 3.84
N ARG A 237 16.04 11.97 4.42
CA ARG A 237 15.70 10.67 4.99
C ARG A 237 14.30 10.24 4.63
N THR A 238 14.09 8.93 4.55
CA THR A 238 12.84 8.34 4.10
C THR A 238 11.69 8.68 5.05
N VAL A 239 10.60 9.19 4.50
CA VAL A 239 9.31 9.33 5.17
C VAL A 239 8.47 8.08 4.94
N ALA A 240 8.40 7.64 3.68
CA ALA A 240 7.66 6.45 3.26
C ALA A 240 8.34 5.81 2.04
N PHE A 241 8.25 4.48 1.97
CA PHE A 241 8.82 3.64 0.94
C PHE A 241 7.79 2.60 0.54
N ASN A 242 7.48 2.50 -0.75
CA ASN A 242 6.57 1.47 -1.23
C ASN A 242 7.13 0.73 -2.43
N THR A 243 6.72 -0.52 -2.55
CA THR A 243 6.88 -1.30 -3.77
C THR A 243 5.53 -1.86 -4.21
N TYR A 244 5.34 -1.94 -5.52
CA TYR A 244 4.17 -2.52 -6.14
C TYR A 244 4.57 -3.13 -7.48
N THR A 245 3.65 -3.84 -8.13
CA THR A 245 3.91 -4.39 -9.45
C THR A 245 2.91 -3.88 -10.48
N VAL A 246 3.41 -3.53 -11.67
CA VAL A 246 2.59 -3.21 -12.83
C VAL A 246 2.40 -4.47 -13.67
N ASN A 247 1.15 -4.78 -14.01
CA ASN A 247 0.74 -6.00 -14.71
C ASN A 247 1.29 -7.29 -14.06
N GLY A 248 1.48 -7.28 -12.74
CA GLY A 248 1.99 -8.45 -12.01
C GLY A 248 3.46 -8.80 -12.24
N GLN A 249 4.17 -8.11 -13.13
CA GLN A 249 5.51 -8.48 -13.56
C GLN A 249 6.56 -7.44 -13.24
N LYS A 250 6.25 -6.16 -13.44
CA LYS A 250 7.23 -5.08 -13.38
C LYS A 250 7.29 -4.49 -11.98
N PRO A 251 8.34 -4.76 -11.17
CA PRO A 251 8.45 -4.21 -9.83
C PRO A 251 8.77 -2.71 -9.90
N MET A 252 7.96 -1.91 -9.24
CA MET A 252 8.12 -0.47 -9.13
C MET A 252 8.39 -0.11 -7.68
N TYR A 253 9.21 0.92 -7.48
CA TYR A 253 9.54 1.49 -6.19
C TYR A 253 9.28 2.99 -6.25
N VAL A 254 8.69 3.50 -5.20
CA VAL A 254 8.36 4.92 -5.04
C VAL A 254 8.61 5.30 -3.59
N GLY A 255 8.95 6.54 -3.33
CA GLY A 255 9.10 6.99 -1.96
C GLY A 255 9.16 8.49 -1.84
N VAL A 256 9.16 8.92 -0.59
CA VAL A 256 9.32 10.31 -0.23
C VAL A 256 10.41 10.43 0.81
N VAL A 257 11.28 11.42 0.62
CA VAL A 257 12.36 11.76 1.55
C VAL A 257 12.20 13.20 2.01
N SER A 258 12.57 13.46 3.26
CA SER A 258 12.51 14.78 3.86
C SER A 258 13.74 15.12 4.69
N GLY A 259 14.08 16.40 4.74
CA GLY A 259 15.12 16.94 5.62
C GLY A 259 14.61 17.10 7.05
N GLY A 260 15.53 17.16 8.02
CA GLY A 260 15.20 17.41 9.42
C GLY A 260 14.74 16.18 10.22
N LEU A 261 14.85 14.97 9.66
CA LEU A 261 14.48 13.71 10.33
C LEU A 261 15.62 13.04 11.11
N GLY A 262 16.81 13.65 11.16
CA GLY A 262 17.93 13.17 11.97
C GLY A 262 18.82 12.10 11.31
N THR A 263 19.40 11.24 12.16
CA THR A 263 20.69 10.54 11.99
C THR A 263 20.85 9.71 10.69
N PRO A 264 22.08 9.59 10.16
CA PRO A 264 22.41 8.65 9.09
C PRO A 264 22.15 7.18 9.44
N GLY A 265 22.12 6.35 8.40
CA GLY A 265 21.91 4.91 8.50
C GLY A 265 20.48 4.53 8.15
N GLU A 266 20.16 4.61 6.86
CA GLU A 266 18.98 3.99 6.28
C GLU A 266 19.42 2.89 5.32
N TRP A 267 18.62 1.84 5.24
CA TRP A 267 18.86 0.75 4.32
C TRP A 267 17.55 0.30 3.71
N SER A 268 17.49 0.25 2.39
CA SER A 268 16.35 -0.29 1.63
C SER A 268 16.71 -1.64 1.06
N SER A 269 15.76 -2.56 1.06
CA SER A 269 15.93 -3.82 0.35
C SER A 269 15.37 -3.79 -1.07
N PRO A 270 15.91 -4.59 -2.01
CA PRO A 270 15.11 -5.03 -3.14
C PRO A 270 13.91 -5.87 -2.64
N SER A 271 12.94 -6.06 -3.53
CA SER A 271 11.84 -6.99 -3.32
C SER A 271 12.34 -8.43 -3.34
N MET A 272 12.06 -9.18 -2.29
CA MET A 272 12.57 -10.54 -2.09
C MET A 272 11.46 -11.50 -1.64
N LYS A 273 11.75 -12.81 -1.60
CA LYS A 273 10.82 -13.80 -1.04
C LYS A 273 10.64 -13.57 0.46
N TRP A 274 9.56 -14.09 1.03
CA TRP A 274 9.28 -13.95 2.47
C TRP A 274 10.43 -14.44 3.36
N ASP A 275 10.93 -15.65 3.15
CA ASP A 275 12.00 -16.20 4.01
C ASP A 275 13.32 -15.40 3.88
N GLU A 276 13.62 -14.91 2.68
CA GLU A 276 14.75 -14.01 2.43
C GLU A 276 14.55 -12.68 3.18
N PHE A 277 13.32 -12.14 3.18
CA PHE A 277 12.98 -10.91 3.89
C PHE A 277 13.10 -11.06 5.40
N VAL A 278 12.66 -12.18 5.96
CA VAL A 278 12.81 -12.48 7.39
C VAL A 278 14.29 -12.60 7.76
N ALA A 279 15.09 -13.30 6.95
CA ALA A 279 16.53 -13.42 7.18
C ALA A 279 17.23 -12.06 7.12
N GLU A 280 16.88 -11.23 6.13
CA GLU A 280 17.42 -9.89 5.99
C GLU A 280 16.99 -8.98 7.14
N HIS A 281 15.72 -9.04 7.57
CA HIS A 281 15.22 -8.32 8.73
C HIS A 281 16.03 -8.65 9.99
N ASN A 282 16.23 -9.93 10.30
CA ASN A 282 17.00 -10.37 11.47
C ASN A 282 18.45 -9.88 11.40
N LYS A 283 19.08 -9.93 10.22
CA LYS A 283 20.41 -9.39 9.99
C LYS A 283 20.45 -7.88 10.26
N ARG A 284 19.49 -7.11 9.77
CA ARG A 284 19.44 -5.65 10.01
C ARG A 284 19.20 -5.31 11.48
N VAL A 285 18.33 -6.05 12.17
CA VAL A 285 18.14 -5.92 13.61
C VAL A 285 19.46 -6.16 14.37
N SER A 286 20.22 -7.20 14.01
CA SER A 286 21.53 -7.46 14.63
C SER A 286 22.57 -6.36 14.37
N GLN A 287 22.36 -5.55 13.34
CA GLN A 287 23.21 -4.41 12.98
C GLN A 287 22.73 -3.08 13.61
N GLY A 288 21.75 -3.12 14.52
CA GLY A 288 21.22 -1.92 15.18
C GLY A 288 20.28 -1.10 14.30
N PHE A 289 19.53 -1.77 13.41
CA PHE A 289 18.45 -1.16 12.64
C PHE A 289 17.07 -1.61 13.13
N ARG A 290 16.09 -0.72 12.95
CA ARG A 290 14.66 -1.02 13.05
C ARG A 290 14.00 -0.93 11.68
N LEU A 291 13.08 -1.84 11.38
CA LEU A 291 12.24 -1.80 10.18
C LEU A 291 11.19 -0.69 10.36
N MET A 292 11.22 0.33 9.51
CA MET A 292 10.30 1.47 9.60
C MET A 292 9.10 1.34 8.68
N ASP A 293 9.27 0.65 7.56
CA ASP A 293 8.25 0.53 6.51
C ASP A 293 8.37 -0.84 5.84
N VAL A 294 7.23 -1.47 5.55
CA VAL A 294 7.13 -2.74 4.84
C VAL A 294 6.11 -2.61 3.72
N SER A 295 6.44 -3.14 2.55
CA SER A 295 5.59 -3.09 1.37
C SER A 295 5.68 -4.40 0.59
N ALA A 296 4.58 -4.82 -0.01
CA ALA A 296 4.47 -6.14 -0.61
C ALA A 296 3.50 -6.21 -1.79
N TYR A 297 3.75 -7.14 -2.71
CA TYR A 297 2.88 -7.44 -3.83
C TYR A 297 2.98 -8.91 -4.24
N MET A 298 1.99 -9.38 -5.01
CA MET A 298 2.07 -10.68 -5.68
C MET A 298 2.69 -10.53 -7.06
N GLN A 299 3.74 -11.30 -7.34
CA GLN A 299 4.31 -11.44 -8.67
C GLN A 299 3.59 -12.54 -9.44
N PHE A 300 3.27 -12.28 -10.70
CA PHE A 300 2.60 -13.17 -11.63
C PHE A 300 3.56 -13.52 -12.77
N THR A 301 3.47 -14.73 -13.31
CA THR A 301 4.20 -15.11 -14.53
C THR A 301 3.60 -14.42 -15.74
N LYS A 302 4.40 -14.36 -16.81
CA LYS A 302 3.90 -14.04 -18.14
C LYS A 302 3.02 -15.19 -18.60
N ILE A 303 1.81 -14.87 -19.03
CA ILE A 303 1.05 -15.77 -19.91
C ILE A 303 1.64 -15.50 -21.29
N ASP A 304 2.30 -16.51 -21.86
CA ASP A 304 2.80 -16.48 -23.23
C ASP A 304 1.65 -16.52 -24.24
#